data_AF-A0A352CPK2-F1
#
_entry.id   AF-A0A352CPK2-F1
#
_cell.length_a   1.000
_cell.length_b   1.000
_cell.length_c   1.000
_cell.angle_alpha   90.00
_cell.angle_beta   90.00
_cell.angle_gamma   90.00
#
_symmetry.space_group_name_H-M   'P 1'
#
loop_
_entity.id
_entity.type
_entity.pdbx_description
1 polymer ?
#
loop_
_entity_poly.entity_id
_entity_poly.type
_entity_poly.pdbx_seq_one_letter_code
_entity_poly.pdbx_strand_id
1 'polypeptide(L)'
;GDAYCGMLNASYNLALRNTKAYIPEYPVGDADDVADMIHEFLPIVRAVVGLKNLKIISFGPRPQNFLACNAPIKQLFNLDVEIEEESELDLFESYQKHAEDKAGIEEIAKDMAKELGQSDVNDTLRKLAQYELTLKDWVKEHMGYRKYVALTTKCWPAFQDMFRFNPCYVNSRLAAQGIPVSCEVDIYGVLSEYIGTCISGDAVTLLDINNSVPKDMYKESIEGKFPYVHTDTFMGFHCGNTCSSKLCNPHLSYQRIMARTHPQDWCDGTMEGDIKPGDITFFRLQSTADGKLRAYLAEGEVLPVATKSFGSIGVFAIHEMGRFYRHVLIQKNYPHHGAVMFGHFGKALYEVYKYIGVDLSEIGYNQPASLPYPSENPFK
;
A
#
# COMPACT_ATOMS: atom_id res chain seq x y z
N GLY A 1 16.69 34.50 -14.41
CA GLY A 1 16.42 35.21 -15.67
C GLY A 1 15.01 34.87 -16.09
N ASP A 2 14.20 35.85 -16.47
CA ASP A 2 12.78 35.68 -16.77
C ASP A 2 12.56 34.57 -17.83
N ALA A 3 11.95 33.47 -17.38
CA ALA A 3 11.84 32.24 -18.14
C ALA A 3 10.47 32.07 -18.80
N TYR A 4 9.55 33.06 -18.80
CA TYR A 4 8.24 32.88 -19.44
C TYR A 4 8.36 32.48 -20.92
N CYS A 5 9.07 33.27 -21.74
CA CYS A 5 9.26 32.93 -23.17
C CYS A 5 10.11 31.66 -23.36
N GLY A 6 11.10 31.44 -22.50
CA GLY A 6 11.95 30.24 -22.53
C GLY A 6 11.17 28.95 -22.24
N MET A 7 10.36 28.95 -21.19
CA MET A 7 9.52 27.81 -20.77
C MET A 7 8.34 27.58 -21.73
N LEU A 8 7.78 28.63 -22.33
CA LEU A 8 6.80 28.49 -23.42
C LEU A 8 7.44 27.79 -24.63
N ASN A 9 8.62 28.22 -25.07
CA ASN A 9 9.34 27.57 -26.17
C ASN A 9 9.78 26.14 -25.80
N ALA A 10 10.26 25.90 -24.58
CA ALA A 10 10.66 24.59 -24.12
C ALA A 10 9.48 23.62 -24.08
N SER A 11 8.35 24.03 -23.50
CA SER A 11 7.12 23.21 -23.44
C SER A 11 6.58 22.89 -24.84
N TYR A 12 6.59 23.86 -25.76
CA TYR A 12 6.22 23.63 -27.17
C TYR A 12 7.16 22.63 -27.85
N ASN A 13 8.47 22.76 -27.68
CA ASN A 13 9.47 21.85 -28.25
C ASN A 13 9.38 20.42 -27.69
N LEU A 14 9.06 20.28 -26.39
CA LEU A 14 8.82 18.99 -25.76
C LEU A 14 7.61 18.29 -26.38
N ALA A 15 6.51 19.03 -26.57
CA ALA A 15 5.30 18.53 -27.22
C ALA A 15 5.57 18.08 -28.66
N LEU A 16 6.29 18.88 -29.47
CA LEU A 16 6.67 18.51 -30.84
C LEU A 16 7.48 17.21 -30.93
N ARG A 17 8.24 16.89 -29.87
CA ARG A 17 9.10 15.70 -29.81
C ARG A 17 8.48 14.54 -29.04
N ASN A 18 7.21 14.65 -28.63
CA ASN A 18 6.54 13.68 -27.76
C ASN A 18 7.37 13.32 -26.51
N THR A 19 8.09 14.31 -25.97
CA THR A 19 8.98 14.13 -24.82
C THR A 19 8.28 14.58 -23.56
N LYS A 20 8.09 13.65 -22.62
CA LYS A 20 7.56 13.97 -21.29
C LYS A 20 8.65 14.64 -20.43
N ALA A 21 8.27 15.67 -19.71
CA ALA A 21 9.11 16.32 -18.70
C ALA A 21 8.25 16.72 -17.50
N TYR A 22 8.87 16.72 -16.32
CA TYR A 22 8.28 17.38 -15.16
C TYR A 22 8.59 18.87 -15.23
N ILE A 23 7.53 19.67 -15.12
CA ILE A 23 7.63 21.13 -15.06
C ILE A 23 6.98 21.54 -13.74
N PRO A 24 7.73 22.15 -12.80
CA PRO A 24 7.18 22.67 -11.55
C PRO A 24 6.03 23.64 -11.80
N GLU A 25 5.16 23.80 -10.81
CA GLU A 25 3.98 24.69 -10.90
C GLU A 25 4.39 26.13 -11.28
N TYR A 26 5.47 26.61 -10.68
CA TYR A 26 6.07 27.90 -11.01
C TYR A 26 7.57 27.73 -11.33
N PRO A 27 7.94 27.47 -12.59
CA PRO A 27 9.31 27.09 -12.98
C PRO A 27 10.23 28.32 -13.18
N VAL A 28 10.14 29.29 -12.28
CA VAL A 28 10.92 30.54 -12.33
C VAL A 28 11.47 30.83 -10.93
N GLY A 29 12.78 30.99 -10.83
CA GLY A 29 13.45 31.31 -9.58
C GLY A 29 14.93 31.63 -9.79
N ASP A 30 15.64 31.88 -8.69
CA ASP A 30 17.10 31.92 -8.67
C ASP A 30 17.72 30.50 -8.64
N ALA A 31 19.02 30.39 -8.41
CA ALA A 31 19.70 29.11 -8.44
C ALA A 31 19.23 28.15 -7.34
N ASP A 32 18.91 28.68 -6.15
CA ASP A 32 18.49 27.89 -5.00
C ASP A 32 17.03 27.45 -5.20
N ASP A 33 16.15 28.36 -5.63
CA ASP A 33 14.77 28.04 -5.99
C ASP A 33 14.70 26.90 -7.04
N VAL A 34 15.53 26.98 -8.09
CA VAL A 34 15.57 25.98 -9.16
C VAL A 34 16.17 24.65 -8.66
N ALA A 35 17.14 24.68 -7.75
CA ALA A 35 17.67 23.47 -7.15
C ALA A 35 16.58 22.73 -6.35
N ASP A 36 15.77 23.46 -5.58
CA ASP A 36 14.63 22.90 -4.85
C ASP A 36 13.58 22.31 -5.80
N MET A 37 13.24 23.02 -6.88
CA MET A 37 12.35 22.51 -7.93
C MET A 37 12.85 21.21 -8.59
N ILE A 38 14.16 21.08 -8.77
CA ILE A 38 14.77 19.83 -9.27
C ILE A 38 14.66 18.73 -8.23
N HIS A 39 14.84 19.04 -6.94
CA HIS A 39 14.68 18.07 -5.86
C HIS A 39 13.24 17.54 -5.75
N GLU A 40 12.22 18.36 -6.07
CA GLU A 40 10.82 17.90 -6.14
C GLU A 40 10.62 16.78 -7.17
N PHE A 41 11.45 16.71 -8.21
CA PHE A 41 11.37 15.66 -9.22
C PHE A 41 11.96 14.32 -8.77
N LEU A 42 12.82 14.30 -7.75
CA LEU A 42 13.49 13.08 -7.27
C LEU A 42 12.52 11.94 -6.88
N PRO A 43 11.49 12.16 -6.03
CA PRO A 43 10.54 11.10 -5.71
C PRO A 43 9.72 10.65 -6.93
N ILE A 44 9.39 11.58 -7.84
CA ILE A 44 8.63 11.30 -9.06
C ILE A 44 9.44 10.38 -9.99
N VAL A 45 10.68 10.75 -10.29
CA VAL A 45 11.55 9.95 -11.16
C VAL A 45 11.90 8.61 -10.53
N ARG A 46 12.05 8.54 -9.19
CA ARG A 46 12.28 7.26 -8.48
C ARG A 46 11.11 6.30 -8.70
N ALA A 47 9.87 6.75 -8.53
CA ALA A 47 8.69 5.93 -8.77
C ALA A 47 8.58 5.50 -10.24
N VAL A 48 8.77 6.41 -11.19
CA VAL A 48 8.68 6.10 -12.64
C VAL A 48 9.76 5.11 -13.08
N VAL A 49 11.00 5.28 -12.63
CA VAL A 49 12.09 4.34 -12.93
C VAL A 49 11.88 3.02 -12.21
N GLY A 50 11.41 3.04 -10.97
CA GLY A 50 11.06 1.83 -10.21
C GLY A 50 10.05 0.98 -10.96
N LEU A 51 8.92 1.57 -11.37
CA LEU A 51 7.87 0.89 -12.13
C LEU A 51 8.39 0.24 -13.42
N LYS A 52 9.21 0.97 -14.19
CA LYS A 52 9.83 0.43 -15.42
C LYS A 52 10.73 -0.77 -15.20
N ASN A 53 11.21 -0.98 -13.97
CA ASN A 53 12.10 -2.08 -13.61
C ASN A 53 11.45 -3.04 -12.61
N LEU A 54 10.12 -2.97 -12.43
CA LEU A 54 9.36 -3.78 -11.49
C LEU A 54 8.85 -5.07 -12.15
N LYS A 55 9.01 -6.18 -11.42
CA LYS A 55 8.23 -7.41 -11.59
C LYS A 55 7.30 -7.57 -10.39
N ILE A 56 6.04 -7.92 -10.63
CA ILE A 56 5.13 -8.39 -9.60
C ILE A 56 5.05 -9.91 -9.72
N ILE A 57 5.27 -10.64 -8.63
CA ILE A 57 5.07 -12.09 -8.57
C ILE A 57 3.84 -12.37 -7.71
N SER A 58 2.89 -13.12 -8.27
CA SER A 58 1.61 -13.44 -7.65
C SER A 58 1.54 -14.91 -7.27
N PHE A 59 1.18 -15.23 -6.03
CA PHE A 59 1.00 -16.60 -5.56
C PHE A 59 -0.47 -16.95 -5.31
N GLY A 60 -0.99 -17.86 -6.13
CA GLY A 60 -2.35 -18.38 -6.11
C GLY A 60 -3.28 -17.71 -7.12
N PRO A 61 -4.43 -18.33 -7.44
CA PRO A 61 -5.54 -17.55 -7.95
C PRO A 61 -6.15 -16.73 -6.81
N ARG A 62 -6.63 -15.53 -7.11
CA ARG A 62 -7.40 -14.68 -6.19
C ARG A 62 -8.52 -15.47 -5.45
N PRO A 63 -8.76 -15.24 -4.14
CA PRO A 63 -9.87 -15.88 -3.42
C PRO A 63 -11.21 -15.56 -4.07
N GLN A 64 -12.04 -16.54 -4.45
CA GLN A 64 -13.27 -16.33 -5.24
C GLN A 64 -14.13 -15.15 -4.76
N ASN A 65 -14.35 -15.03 -3.45
CA ASN A 65 -15.19 -14.00 -2.82
C ASN A 65 -14.64 -12.55 -2.92
N PHE A 66 -13.37 -12.37 -3.30
CA PHE A 66 -12.70 -11.06 -3.35
C PHE A 66 -12.67 -10.46 -4.77
N LEU A 67 -13.80 -10.42 -5.49
CA LEU A 67 -13.81 -10.03 -6.92
C LEU A 67 -13.14 -8.68 -7.17
N ALA A 68 -13.18 -7.80 -6.17
CA ALA A 68 -12.51 -6.52 -6.15
C ALA A 68 -10.99 -6.57 -6.40
N CYS A 69 -10.31 -7.68 -6.10
CA CYS A 69 -8.88 -7.88 -6.36
C CYS A 69 -8.60 -8.39 -7.78
N ASN A 70 -9.59 -8.34 -8.69
CA ASN A 70 -9.34 -8.61 -10.11
C ASN A 70 -8.34 -7.59 -10.69
N ALA A 71 -7.36 -8.09 -11.46
CA ALA A 71 -6.28 -7.28 -12.00
C ALA A 71 -6.21 -7.40 -13.53
N PRO A 72 -6.81 -6.45 -14.27
CA PRO A 72 -6.58 -6.34 -15.71
C PRO A 72 -5.08 -6.10 -16.01
N ILE A 73 -4.42 -7.08 -16.62
CA ILE A 73 -2.95 -7.07 -16.80
C ILE A 73 -2.46 -6.11 -17.88
N LYS A 74 -3.30 -5.72 -18.84
CA LYS A 74 -2.88 -4.86 -19.97
C LYS A 74 -2.27 -3.54 -19.52
N GLN A 75 -2.82 -2.91 -18.47
CA GLN A 75 -2.29 -1.65 -17.98
C GLN A 75 -0.98 -1.80 -17.21
N LEU A 76 -0.71 -2.96 -16.61
CA LEU A 76 0.60 -3.25 -16.01
C LEU A 76 1.69 -3.20 -17.09
N PHE A 77 1.47 -3.85 -18.24
CA PHE A 77 2.41 -3.80 -19.36
C PHE A 77 2.56 -2.41 -19.97
N ASN A 78 1.49 -1.60 -20.01
CA ASN A 78 1.59 -0.21 -20.48
C ASN A 78 2.42 0.67 -19.52
N LEU A 79 2.55 0.26 -18.25
CA LEU A 79 3.42 0.87 -17.24
C LEU A 79 4.84 0.27 -17.22
N ASP A 80 5.16 -0.60 -18.19
CA ASP A 80 6.39 -1.40 -18.26
C ASP A 80 6.58 -2.36 -17.06
N VAL A 81 5.51 -2.68 -16.32
CA VAL A 81 5.53 -3.63 -15.18
C VAL A 81 5.35 -5.05 -15.70
N GLU A 82 6.20 -5.97 -15.24
CA GLU A 82 6.08 -7.40 -15.51
C GLU A 82 5.22 -8.08 -14.46
N ILE A 83 4.49 -9.12 -14.86
CA ILE A 83 3.70 -9.97 -13.97
C ILE A 83 4.12 -11.42 -14.18
N GLU A 84 4.35 -12.12 -13.07
CA GLU A 84 4.60 -13.55 -13.00
C GLU A 84 3.54 -14.16 -12.09
N GLU A 85 2.87 -15.21 -12.57
CA GLU A 85 1.74 -15.83 -11.87
C GLU A 85 2.11 -17.27 -11.51
N GLU A 86 2.26 -17.52 -10.22
CA GLU A 86 2.67 -18.79 -9.62
C GLU A 86 1.53 -19.38 -8.79
N SER A 87 1.52 -20.70 -8.59
CA SER A 87 0.52 -21.32 -7.74
C SER A 87 0.93 -21.32 -6.26
N GLU A 88 -0.05 -21.41 -5.36
CA GLU A 88 0.21 -21.65 -3.93
C GLU A 88 0.92 -23.00 -3.69
N LEU A 89 0.82 -23.94 -4.64
CA LEU A 89 1.49 -25.24 -4.57
C LEU A 89 2.99 -25.11 -4.83
N ASP A 90 3.39 -24.30 -5.82
CA ASP A 90 4.81 -24.06 -6.12
C ASP A 90 5.50 -23.36 -4.95
N LEU A 91 4.80 -22.38 -4.34
CA LEU A 91 5.25 -21.73 -3.11
C LEU A 91 5.39 -22.72 -1.95
N PHE A 92 4.42 -23.61 -1.77
CA PHE A 92 4.46 -24.61 -0.70
C PHE A 92 5.58 -25.64 -0.91
N GLU A 93 5.79 -26.10 -2.14
CA GLU A 93 6.89 -27.01 -2.47
C GLU A 93 8.24 -26.36 -2.16
N SER A 94 8.43 -25.10 -2.57
CA SER A 94 9.64 -24.34 -2.26
C SER A 94 9.81 -24.15 -0.76
N TYR A 95 8.75 -23.78 -0.04
CA TYR A 95 8.77 -23.69 1.42
C TYR A 95 9.25 -24.98 2.07
N GLN A 96 8.71 -26.14 1.66
CA GLN A 96 9.13 -27.44 2.21
C GLN A 96 10.61 -27.75 1.93
N LYS A 97 11.13 -27.41 0.75
CA LYS A 97 12.56 -27.58 0.41
C LYS A 97 13.47 -26.73 1.30
N HIS A 98 13.04 -25.52 1.67
CA HIS A 98 13.81 -24.64 2.56
C HIS A 98 13.92 -25.15 4.00
N ALA A 99 13.16 -26.17 4.41
CA ALA A 99 13.30 -26.80 5.74
C ALA A 99 14.70 -27.37 5.99
N GLU A 100 15.46 -27.67 4.93
CA GLU A 100 16.84 -28.15 5.01
C GLU A 100 17.84 -27.04 5.37
N ASP A 101 17.53 -25.76 5.10
CA ASP A 101 18.38 -24.62 5.47
C ASP A 101 18.11 -24.14 6.90
N LYS A 102 18.49 -25.00 7.85
CA LYS A 102 18.34 -24.71 9.28
C LYS A 102 19.13 -23.49 9.73
N ALA A 103 20.24 -23.17 9.06
CA ALA A 103 21.08 -22.05 9.45
C ALA A 103 20.43 -20.71 9.07
N GLY A 104 19.93 -20.59 7.84
CA GLY A 104 19.19 -19.41 7.38
C GLY A 104 17.91 -19.17 8.16
N ILE A 105 17.16 -20.25 8.45
CA ILE A 105 15.95 -20.18 9.29
C ILE A 105 16.27 -19.63 10.68
N GLU A 106 17.30 -20.15 11.36
CA GLU A 106 17.66 -19.71 12.70
C GLU A 106 18.20 -18.28 12.74
N GLU A 107 18.89 -17.83 11.69
CA GLU A 107 19.34 -16.43 11.58
C GLU A 107 18.16 -15.47 11.52
N ILE A 108 17.22 -15.71 10.60
CA ILE A 108 16.02 -14.88 10.43
C ILE A 108 15.14 -14.97 11.68
N ALA A 109 14.97 -16.14 12.28
CA ALA A 109 14.13 -16.30 13.47
C ALA A 109 14.67 -15.56 14.70
N LYS A 110 16.01 -15.47 14.84
CA LYS A 110 16.64 -14.63 15.88
C LYS A 110 16.43 -13.14 15.64
N ASP A 111 16.49 -12.70 14.38
CA ASP A 111 16.17 -11.32 14.01
C ASP A 111 14.70 -11.00 14.33
N MET A 112 13.77 -11.90 13.99
CA MET A 112 12.36 -11.77 14.36
C MET A 112 12.15 -11.71 15.88
N ALA A 113 12.82 -12.58 16.66
CA ALA A 113 12.72 -12.56 18.12
C ALA A 113 13.22 -11.22 18.69
N LYS A 114 14.32 -10.68 18.15
CA LYS A 114 14.86 -9.37 18.53
C LYS A 114 13.90 -8.23 18.19
N GLU A 115 13.31 -8.24 16.99
CA GLU A 115 12.28 -7.26 16.58
C GLU A 115 11.09 -7.25 17.56
N LEU A 116 10.62 -8.44 17.94
CA LEU A 116 9.47 -8.64 18.82
C LEU A 116 9.81 -8.50 20.32
N GLY A 117 11.07 -8.25 20.68
CA GLY A 117 11.52 -8.18 22.08
C GLY A 117 11.40 -9.51 22.84
N GLN A 118 11.44 -10.66 22.15
CA GLN A 118 11.36 -11.99 22.74
C GLN A 118 12.76 -12.52 23.10
N SER A 119 12.87 -13.24 24.22
CA SER A 119 14.13 -13.84 24.67
C SER A 119 14.53 -15.09 23.89
N ASP A 120 13.55 -15.83 23.36
CA ASP A 120 13.74 -17.15 22.78
C ASP A 120 13.01 -17.29 21.43
N VAL A 121 13.58 -18.10 20.54
CA VAL A 121 12.97 -18.45 19.26
C VAL A 121 12.03 -19.65 19.46
N ASN A 122 10.73 -19.45 19.24
CA ASN A 122 9.71 -20.51 19.29
C ASN A 122 9.49 -21.18 17.91
N ASP A 123 8.64 -22.21 17.86
CA ASP A 123 8.32 -22.95 16.63
C ASP A 123 7.62 -22.07 15.57
N THR A 124 6.71 -21.19 15.99
CA THR A 124 6.01 -20.25 15.11
C THR A 124 7.00 -19.31 14.40
N LEU A 125 7.98 -18.77 15.12
CA LEU A 125 9.03 -17.93 14.53
C LEU A 125 9.89 -18.69 13.52
N ARG A 126 10.18 -19.97 13.75
CA ARG A 126 10.92 -20.79 12.76
C ARG A 126 10.12 -21.00 11.48
N LYS A 127 8.82 -21.29 11.57
CA LYS A 127 7.94 -21.43 10.40
C LYS A 127 7.86 -20.12 9.61
N LEU A 128 7.68 -19.00 10.31
CA LEU A 128 7.64 -17.67 9.69
C LEU A 128 9.00 -17.30 9.06
N ALA A 129 10.12 -17.63 9.72
CA ALA A 129 11.47 -17.41 9.20
C ALA A 129 11.76 -18.25 7.95
N GLN A 130 11.35 -19.52 7.93
CA GLN A 130 11.41 -20.37 6.75
C GLN A 130 10.62 -19.79 5.58
N TYR A 131 9.45 -19.20 5.86
CA TYR A 131 8.64 -18.54 4.84
C TYR A 131 9.30 -17.25 4.33
N GLU A 132 9.86 -16.40 5.20
CA GLU A 132 10.61 -15.21 4.80
C GLU A 132 11.82 -15.59 3.94
N LEU A 133 12.58 -16.63 4.33
CA LEU A 133 13.70 -17.15 3.55
C LEU A 133 13.25 -17.58 2.15
N THR A 134 12.17 -18.38 2.10
CA THR A 134 11.57 -18.86 0.85
C THR A 134 11.24 -17.71 -0.10
N LEU A 135 10.58 -16.66 0.41
CA LEU A 135 10.22 -15.50 -0.41
C LEU A 135 11.44 -14.69 -0.87
N LYS A 136 12.46 -14.54 -0.02
CA LYS A 136 13.69 -13.80 -0.37
C LYS A 136 14.50 -14.50 -1.45
N ASP A 137 14.63 -15.82 -1.36
CA ASP A 137 15.29 -16.62 -2.38
C ASP A 137 14.46 -16.64 -3.67
N TRP A 138 13.12 -16.76 -3.57
CA TRP A 138 12.24 -16.65 -4.73
C TRP A 138 12.40 -15.30 -5.45
N VAL A 139 12.38 -14.19 -4.72
CA VAL A 139 12.62 -12.84 -5.27
C VAL A 139 13.94 -12.80 -6.03
N LYS A 140 15.01 -13.34 -5.45
CA LYS A 140 16.34 -13.33 -6.07
C LYS A 140 16.41 -14.18 -7.33
N GLU A 141 15.82 -15.37 -7.31
CA GLU A 141 15.86 -16.34 -8.41
C GLU A 141 14.95 -15.94 -9.57
N HIS A 142 13.80 -15.32 -9.29
CA HIS A 142 12.78 -14.99 -10.29
C HIS A 142 12.84 -13.53 -10.76
N MET A 143 13.74 -12.69 -10.21
CA MET A 143 13.90 -11.29 -10.64
C MET A 143 14.17 -11.15 -12.15
N GLY A 144 14.93 -12.09 -12.73
CA GLY A 144 15.25 -12.08 -14.17
C GLY A 144 16.00 -10.81 -14.61
N TYR A 145 15.51 -10.16 -15.67
CA TYR A 145 16.11 -8.92 -16.21
C TYR A 145 15.57 -7.64 -15.55
N ARG A 146 14.62 -7.77 -14.61
CA ARG A 146 14.09 -6.66 -13.82
C ARG A 146 15.06 -6.33 -12.67
N LYS A 147 14.81 -5.22 -11.96
CA LYS A 147 15.66 -4.78 -10.84
C LYS A 147 14.97 -4.83 -9.49
N TYR A 148 13.64 -4.83 -9.51
CA TYR A 148 12.81 -4.79 -8.32
C TYR A 148 11.70 -5.81 -8.44
N VAL A 149 11.37 -6.43 -7.31
CA VAL A 149 10.28 -7.38 -7.20
C VAL A 149 9.33 -6.91 -6.10
N ALA A 150 8.03 -7.01 -6.37
CA ALA A 150 6.99 -6.91 -5.38
C ALA A 150 6.14 -8.19 -5.44
N LEU A 151 5.53 -8.58 -4.32
CA LEU A 151 4.83 -9.85 -4.22
C LEU A 151 3.35 -9.64 -3.93
N THR A 152 2.52 -10.60 -4.32
CA THR A 152 1.16 -10.67 -3.81
C THR A 152 0.79 -12.11 -3.55
N THR A 153 0.07 -12.36 -2.46
CA THR A 153 -0.17 -13.73 -1.98
C THR A 153 -1.62 -13.94 -1.64
N LYS A 154 -2.14 -15.11 -1.99
CA LYS A 154 -3.37 -15.62 -1.41
C LYS A 154 -3.09 -16.10 0.01
N CYS A 155 -3.32 -15.24 0.99
CA CYS A 155 -3.01 -15.50 2.40
C CYS A 155 -4.00 -16.45 3.11
N TRP A 156 -5.07 -16.89 2.44
CA TRP A 156 -6.07 -17.85 2.94
C TRP A 156 -6.91 -18.46 1.80
N PRO A 157 -7.51 -19.66 2.00
CA PRO A 157 -7.40 -20.54 3.17
C PRO A 157 -6.15 -21.44 3.17
N ALA A 158 -5.40 -21.49 2.07
CA ALA A 158 -4.31 -22.44 1.88
C ALA A 158 -3.19 -22.35 2.93
N PHE A 159 -2.93 -21.15 3.45
CA PHE A 159 -1.93 -20.94 4.50
C PHE A 159 -2.26 -21.69 5.79
N GLN A 160 -3.52 -21.68 6.23
CA GLN A 160 -3.94 -22.41 7.43
C GLN A 160 -3.94 -23.93 7.18
N ASP A 161 -4.32 -24.36 5.96
CA ASP A 161 -4.44 -25.77 5.61
C ASP A 161 -3.12 -26.47 5.25
N MET A 162 -2.14 -25.74 4.73
CA MET A 162 -0.87 -26.31 4.28
C MET A 162 0.31 -25.85 5.13
N PHE A 163 0.42 -24.53 5.36
CA PHE A 163 1.57 -23.92 6.03
C PHE A 163 1.45 -23.90 7.56
N ARG A 164 0.21 -23.92 8.08
CA ARG A 164 -0.13 -23.89 9.52
C ARG A 164 0.30 -22.60 10.23
N PHE A 165 0.22 -21.46 9.53
CA PHE A 165 0.39 -20.10 10.07
C PHE A 165 -0.26 -19.08 9.12
N ASN A 166 -0.36 -17.81 9.53
CA ASN A 166 -0.73 -16.66 8.71
C ASN A 166 0.52 -15.87 8.26
N PRO A 167 0.60 -15.42 6.99
CA PRO A 167 1.81 -14.77 6.48
C PRO A 167 1.91 -13.28 6.83
N CYS A 168 0.91 -12.68 7.49
CA CYS A 168 0.76 -11.22 7.59
C CYS A 168 2.02 -10.55 8.20
N TYR A 169 2.65 -11.14 9.24
CA TYR A 169 3.88 -10.61 9.83
C TYR A 169 5.09 -10.66 8.88
N VAL A 170 5.26 -11.75 8.14
CA VAL A 170 6.37 -11.87 7.17
C VAL A 170 6.20 -10.87 6.05
N ASN A 171 4.97 -10.72 5.53
CA ASN A 171 4.64 -9.73 4.50
C ASN A 171 5.01 -8.31 4.97
N SER A 172 4.73 -7.96 6.23
CA SER A 172 5.09 -6.64 6.76
C SER A 172 6.61 -6.46 6.94
N ARG A 173 7.34 -7.51 7.32
CA ARG A 173 8.82 -7.47 7.37
C ARG A 173 9.45 -7.25 6.00
N LEU A 174 8.97 -7.95 4.97
CA LEU A 174 9.42 -7.74 3.59
C LEU A 174 9.11 -6.31 3.12
N ALA A 175 7.94 -5.76 3.45
CA ALA A 175 7.60 -4.37 3.14
C ALA A 175 8.58 -3.38 3.80
N ALA A 176 8.98 -3.60 5.06
CA ALA A 176 10.01 -2.80 5.73
C ALA A 176 11.39 -2.91 5.07
N GLN A 177 11.67 -4.03 4.38
CA GLN A 177 12.89 -4.25 3.60
C GLN A 177 12.79 -3.68 2.17
N GLY A 178 11.70 -3.00 1.81
CA GLY A 178 11.48 -2.42 0.49
C GLY A 178 10.94 -3.40 -0.55
N ILE A 179 10.39 -4.54 -0.13
CA ILE A 179 9.74 -5.55 -0.97
C ILE A 179 8.26 -5.64 -0.52
N PRO A 180 7.37 -4.79 -1.04
CA PRO A 180 5.97 -4.84 -0.65
C PRO A 180 5.33 -6.19 -0.98
N VAL A 181 4.46 -6.66 -0.08
CA VAL A 181 3.71 -7.90 -0.25
C VAL A 181 2.25 -7.65 0.08
N SER A 182 1.37 -7.61 -0.91
CA SER A 182 -0.07 -7.46 -0.66
C SER A 182 -0.75 -8.79 -0.37
N CYS A 183 -1.83 -8.74 0.39
CA CYS A 183 -2.70 -9.88 0.65
C CYS A 183 -3.79 -10.02 -0.44
N GLU A 184 -4.54 -11.13 -0.39
CA GLU A 184 -5.67 -11.46 -1.27
C GLU A 184 -5.38 -11.45 -2.78
N VAL A 185 -4.11 -11.58 -3.17
CA VAL A 185 -3.68 -11.48 -4.58
C VAL A 185 -3.99 -10.09 -5.17
N ASP A 186 -3.96 -9.04 -4.35
CA ASP A 186 -4.21 -7.68 -4.80
C ASP A 186 -3.01 -7.06 -5.54
N ILE A 187 -2.89 -7.37 -6.83
CA ILE A 187 -1.81 -6.89 -7.72
C ILE A 187 -1.76 -5.36 -7.81
N TYR A 188 -2.91 -4.69 -7.91
CA TYR A 188 -2.94 -3.22 -7.95
C TYR A 188 -2.69 -2.60 -6.56
N GLY A 189 -2.99 -3.35 -5.50
CA GLY A 189 -2.61 -3.02 -4.12
C GLY A 189 -1.10 -2.99 -3.96
N VAL A 190 -0.40 -4.06 -4.32
CA VAL A 190 1.06 -4.10 -4.20
C VAL A 190 1.74 -3.10 -5.14
N LEU A 191 1.18 -2.88 -6.34
CA LEU A 191 1.66 -1.81 -7.23
C LEU A 191 1.55 -0.44 -6.56
N SER A 192 0.45 -0.17 -5.86
CA SER A 192 0.26 1.07 -5.09
C SER A 192 1.25 1.16 -3.93
N GLU A 193 1.44 0.09 -3.17
CA GLU A 193 2.44 0.05 -2.09
C GLU A 193 3.86 0.31 -2.59
N TYR A 194 4.22 -0.25 -3.74
CA TYR A 194 5.53 -0.03 -4.36
C TYR A 194 5.72 1.41 -4.84
N ILE A 195 4.70 2.03 -5.46
CA ILE A 195 4.72 3.45 -5.83
C ILE A 195 4.94 4.30 -4.57
N GLY A 196 4.18 4.04 -3.51
CA GLY A 196 4.32 4.79 -2.27
C GLY A 196 5.71 4.60 -1.64
N THR A 197 6.24 3.38 -1.64
CA THR A 197 7.59 3.07 -1.12
C THR A 197 8.66 3.85 -1.89
N CYS A 198 8.51 3.99 -3.22
CA CYS A 198 9.42 4.81 -4.01
C CYS A 198 9.32 6.30 -3.68
N ILE A 199 8.13 6.81 -3.38
CA ILE A 199 7.93 8.23 -3.08
C ILE A 199 8.43 8.56 -1.67
N SER A 200 7.98 7.81 -0.66
CA SER A 200 8.28 8.07 0.75
C SER A 200 9.68 7.61 1.16
N GLY A 201 10.25 6.60 0.50
CA GLY A 201 11.47 5.94 0.96
C GLY A 201 11.26 5.15 2.26
N ASP A 202 10.01 4.81 2.57
CA ASP A 202 9.58 4.22 3.84
C ASP A 202 8.52 3.15 3.57
N ALA A 203 8.24 2.31 4.57
CA ALA A 203 7.23 1.27 4.47
C ALA A 203 5.83 1.85 4.25
N VAL A 204 5.11 1.27 3.29
CA VAL A 204 3.70 1.54 3.00
C VAL A 204 2.88 0.36 3.50
N THR A 205 1.63 0.61 3.88
CA THR A 205 0.70 -0.46 4.26
C THR A 205 -0.57 -0.39 3.44
N LEU A 206 -1.09 -1.55 3.05
CA LEU A 206 -2.40 -1.71 2.45
C LEU A 206 -3.44 -1.99 3.54
N LEU A 207 -4.54 -1.23 3.56
CA LEU A 207 -5.60 -1.34 4.55
C LEU A 207 -6.99 -1.41 3.89
N ASP A 208 -7.90 -2.12 4.54
CA ASP A 208 -9.34 -2.02 4.33
C ASP A 208 -9.83 -0.66 4.80
N ILE A 209 -10.61 0.01 3.94
CA ILE A 209 -11.56 1.05 4.38
C ILE A 209 -12.74 0.33 5.03
N ASN A 210 -12.59 -0.02 6.31
CA ASN A 210 -13.41 -1.07 6.92
C ASN A 210 -14.78 -0.54 7.40
N ASN A 211 -14.78 0.30 8.44
CA ASN A 211 -16.00 0.78 9.09
C ASN A 211 -15.93 2.27 9.36
N SER A 212 -17.07 2.95 9.45
CA SER A 212 -17.12 4.25 10.12
C SER A 212 -16.69 4.09 11.57
N VAL A 213 -16.06 5.13 12.14
CA VAL A 213 -15.77 5.15 13.57
C VAL A 213 -17.09 4.98 14.36
N PRO A 214 -17.15 4.13 15.40
CA PRO A 214 -18.35 4.01 16.23
C PRO A 214 -18.78 5.36 16.82
N LYS A 215 -20.09 5.63 16.88
CA LYS A 215 -20.63 6.95 17.30
C LYS A 215 -20.25 7.31 18.73
N ASP A 216 -20.23 6.34 19.62
CA ASP A 216 -19.79 6.48 21.01
C ASP A 216 -18.29 6.82 21.09
N MET A 217 -17.45 6.10 20.34
CA MET A 217 -16.02 6.40 20.23
C MET A 217 -15.77 7.81 19.69
N TYR A 218 -16.50 8.22 18.64
CA TYR A 218 -16.38 9.56 18.07
C TYR A 218 -16.74 10.63 19.12
N LYS A 219 -17.89 10.50 19.79
CA LYS A 219 -18.32 11.47 20.83
C LYS A 219 -17.35 11.54 22.01
N GLU A 220 -16.82 10.40 22.45
CA GLU A 220 -15.93 10.32 23.61
C GLU A 220 -14.52 10.85 23.30
N SER A 221 -14.00 10.49 22.12
CA SER A 221 -12.56 10.58 21.83
C SER A 221 -12.19 11.56 20.72
N ILE A 222 -13.14 12.01 19.89
CA ILE A 222 -12.85 12.82 18.70
C ILE A 222 -13.60 14.17 18.73
N GLU A 223 -14.90 14.16 19.00
CA GLU A 223 -15.77 15.34 18.98
C GLU A 223 -15.25 16.42 19.93
N GLY A 224 -15.06 17.65 19.40
CA GLY A 224 -14.54 18.78 20.17
C GLY A 224 -13.04 18.73 20.50
N LYS A 225 -12.33 17.65 20.15
CA LYS A 225 -10.87 17.51 20.34
C LYS A 225 -10.08 17.64 19.05
N PHE A 226 -10.68 17.22 17.93
CA PHE A 226 -10.08 17.30 16.60
C PHE A 226 -11.02 18.02 15.62
N PRO A 227 -10.50 18.66 14.56
CA PRO A 227 -11.30 19.47 13.63
C PRO A 227 -12.05 18.63 12.58
N TYR A 228 -12.50 17.42 12.93
CA TYR A 228 -13.17 16.49 12.01
C TYR A 228 -14.62 16.28 12.40
N VAL A 229 -15.49 16.24 11.39
CA VAL A 229 -16.86 15.73 11.60
C VAL A 229 -16.86 14.20 11.57
N HIS A 230 -17.92 13.57 12.08
CA HIS A 230 -17.97 12.10 12.15
C HIS A 230 -17.78 11.43 10.78
N THR A 231 -18.33 12.02 9.73
CA THR A 231 -18.21 11.52 8.34
C THR A 231 -16.83 11.68 7.72
N ASP A 232 -15.92 12.41 8.37
CA ASP A 232 -14.52 12.51 7.98
C ASP A 232 -13.68 11.33 8.48
N THR A 233 -14.25 10.50 9.35
CA THR A 233 -13.51 9.46 10.08
C THR A 233 -13.89 8.04 9.68
N PHE A 234 -12.90 7.15 9.64
CA PHE A 234 -13.09 5.72 9.39
C PHE A 234 -12.03 4.87 10.10
N MET A 235 -12.31 3.58 10.26
CA MET A 235 -11.39 2.58 10.77
C MET A 235 -10.62 1.98 9.59
N GLY A 236 -9.31 2.24 9.52
CA GLY A 236 -8.42 1.55 8.59
C GLY A 236 -7.91 0.27 9.24
N PHE A 237 -8.03 -0.88 8.56
CA PHE A 237 -7.74 -2.19 9.16
C PHE A 237 -7.04 -3.14 8.19
N HIS A 238 -6.15 -3.98 8.68
CA HIS A 238 -5.72 -5.19 7.99
C HIS A 238 -5.43 -6.31 9.01
N CYS A 239 -5.43 -7.57 8.57
CA CYS A 239 -5.09 -8.75 9.41
C CYS A 239 -3.78 -8.63 10.19
N GLY A 240 -2.84 -7.79 9.74
CA GLY A 240 -1.50 -7.69 10.30
C GLY A 240 -0.40 -7.40 9.28
N ASN A 241 -0.75 -6.89 8.10
CA ASN A 241 0.19 -6.56 7.03
C ASN A 241 0.67 -5.09 7.16
N THR A 242 1.01 -4.68 8.37
CA THR A 242 1.57 -3.35 8.67
C THR A 242 2.86 -3.55 9.43
N CYS A 243 3.91 -2.83 9.04
CA CYS A 243 5.23 -2.95 9.65
C CYS A 243 5.16 -2.63 11.15
N SER A 244 5.84 -3.42 11.97
CA SER A 244 5.89 -3.20 13.44
C SER A 244 6.35 -1.79 13.81
N SER A 245 7.25 -1.20 13.02
CA SER A 245 7.73 0.17 13.17
C SER A 245 6.64 1.24 13.00
N LYS A 246 5.49 0.89 12.43
CA LYS A 246 4.32 1.75 12.21
C LYS A 246 3.18 1.49 13.19
N LEU A 247 3.39 0.62 14.18
CA LEU A 247 2.39 0.26 15.18
C LEU A 247 2.82 0.69 16.58
N CYS A 248 1.83 1.00 17.42
CA CYS A 248 1.95 1.15 18.85
C CYS A 248 1.88 -0.24 19.50
N ASN A 249 2.89 -0.60 20.29
CA ASN A 249 2.99 -1.90 20.97
C ASN A 249 2.79 -3.10 20.02
N PRO A 250 3.57 -3.19 18.93
CA PRO A 250 3.47 -4.30 17.99
C PRO A 250 3.71 -5.63 18.71
N HIS A 251 2.84 -6.61 18.46
CA HIS A 251 2.99 -7.96 19.00
C HIS A 251 2.45 -9.00 18.02
N LEU A 252 3.06 -10.17 18.04
CA LEU A 252 2.60 -11.32 17.27
C LEU A 252 1.32 -11.89 17.93
N SER A 253 0.34 -12.20 17.11
CA SER A 253 -0.96 -12.75 17.50
C SER A 253 -1.44 -13.74 16.42
N TYR A 254 -2.73 -14.06 16.44
CA TYR A 254 -3.39 -14.96 15.50
C TYR A 254 -4.59 -14.31 14.80
N GLN A 255 -4.94 -14.84 13.63
CA GLN A 255 -6.09 -14.36 12.85
C GLN A 255 -7.40 -14.86 13.47
N ARG A 256 -8.12 -13.96 14.16
CA ARG A 256 -9.33 -14.27 14.95
C ARG A 256 -10.53 -14.78 14.15
N ILE A 257 -10.65 -14.43 12.87
CA ILE A 257 -11.75 -14.86 12.00
C ILE A 257 -11.51 -16.30 11.51
N MET A 258 -10.28 -16.62 11.13
CA MET A 258 -9.84 -17.94 10.65
C MET A 258 -9.79 -18.95 11.80
N ALA A 259 -9.43 -18.50 13.01
CA ALA A 259 -9.49 -19.32 14.23
C ALA A 259 -10.92 -19.75 14.63
N ARG A 260 -11.97 -19.24 13.95
CA ARG A 260 -13.35 -19.75 14.12
C ARG A 260 -13.59 -21.06 13.37
N THR A 261 -12.79 -21.34 12.35
CA THR A 261 -12.94 -22.52 11.48
C THR A 261 -11.72 -23.44 11.48
N HIS A 262 -10.57 -22.98 12.01
CA HIS A 262 -9.33 -23.73 12.13
C HIS A 262 -8.79 -23.67 13.57
N PRO A 263 -7.93 -24.63 13.97
CA PRO A 263 -7.15 -24.51 15.20
C PRO A 263 -6.42 -23.16 15.30
N GLN A 264 -6.38 -22.60 16.50
CA GLN A 264 -5.81 -21.26 16.74
C GLN A 264 -4.33 -21.20 16.35
N ASP A 265 -3.57 -22.24 16.69
CA ASP A 265 -2.14 -22.36 16.39
C ASP A 265 -1.85 -22.41 14.88
N TRP A 266 -2.83 -22.79 14.04
CA TRP A 266 -2.70 -22.71 12.58
C TRP A 266 -2.90 -21.30 12.05
N CYS A 267 -3.41 -20.40 12.90
CA CYS A 267 -3.76 -19.03 12.55
C CYS A 267 -2.76 -18.01 13.13
N ASP A 268 -1.72 -18.45 13.84
CA ASP A 268 -0.66 -17.59 14.37
C ASP A 268 0.10 -16.90 13.23
N GLY A 269 0.57 -15.67 13.42
CA GLY A 269 1.39 -14.95 12.43
C GLY A 269 0.84 -13.59 12.00
N THR A 270 -0.11 -13.04 12.74
CA THR A 270 -0.58 -11.66 12.54
C THR A 270 0.24 -10.69 13.38
N MET A 271 0.60 -9.55 12.82
CA MET A 271 1.16 -8.42 13.57
C MET A 271 0.02 -7.52 14.03
N GLU A 272 -0.22 -7.44 15.34
CA GLU A 272 -1.30 -6.62 15.91
C GLU A 272 -0.79 -5.38 16.62
N GLY A 273 -1.59 -4.31 16.56
CA GLY A 273 -1.30 -3.03 17.19
C GLY A 273 -2.13 -1.90 16.59
N ASP A 274 -2.31 -0.83 17.37
CA ASP A 274 -2.87 0.41 16.84
C ASP A 274 -1.83 1.09 15.94
N ILE A 275 -2.22 1.55 14.76
CA ILE A 275 -1.34 2.30 13.86
C ILE A 275 -0.89 3.59 14.55
N LYS A 276 0.40 3.91 14.44
CA LYS A 276 0.98 5.11 15.06
C LYS A 276 0.27 6.37 14.55
N PRO A 277 -0.11 7.28 15.45
CA PRO A 277 -0.69 8.56 15.06
C PRO A 277 0.27 9.40 14.22
N GLY A 278 -0.28 10.19 13.31
CA GLY A 278 0.49 11.10 12.46
C GLY A 278 -0.10 11.28 11.07
N ASP A 279 0.52 12.17 10.31
CA ASP A 279 0.14 12.50 8.94
C ASP A 279 0.18 11.28 8.02
N ILE A 280 -0.78 11.22 7.09
CA ILE A 280 -0.86 10.15 6.09
C ILE A 280 -1.28 10.68 4.72
N THR A 281 -0.90 9.92 3.70
CA THR A 281 -1.48 10.00 2.35
C THR A 281 -2.16 8.66 2.06
N PHE A 282 -3.48 8.69 1.91
CA PHE A 282 -4.32 7.54 1.57
C PHE A 282 -4.55 7.50 0.06
N PHE A 283 -4.23 6.40 -0.61
CA PHE A 283 -4.21 6.39 -2.07
C PHE A 283 -4.40 5.01 -2.71
N ARG A 284 -4.69 5.00 -4.01
CA ARG A 284 -4.79 3.79 -4.83
C ARG A 284 -4.55 4.09 -6.29
N LEU A 285 -3.79 3.24 -6.97
CA LEU A 285 -3.82 3.09 -8.42
C LEU A 285 -4.60 1.81 -8.76
N GLN A 286 -5.45 1.87 -9.78
CA GLN A 286 -6.30 0.74 -10.17
C GLN A 286 -6.55 0.73 -11.68
N SER A 287 -6.58 -0.45 -12.30
CA SER A 287 -7.29 -0.65 -13.57
C SER A 287 -8.57 -1.43 -13.33
N THR A 288 -9.64 -1.11 -14.06
CA THR A 288 -10.89 -1.88 -14.00
C THR A 288 -11.15 -2.61 -15.32
N ALA A 289 -12.27 -3.32 -15.41
CA ALA A 289 -12.62 -4.15 -16.58
C ALA A 289 -12.69 -3.38 -17.90
N ASP A 290 -12.83 -2.05 -17.87
CA ASP A 290 -12.77 -1.20 -19.07
C ASP A 290 -11.32 -0.91 -19.54
N GLY A 291 -10.33 -1.43 -18.82
CA GLY A 291 -8.92 -1.31 -19.12
C GLY A 291 -8.36 0.09 -18.92
N LYS A 292 -9.02 0.99 -18.18
CA LYS A 292 -8.49 2.33 -17.89
C LYS A 292 -7.80 2.38 -16.54
N LEU A 293 -6.65 3.07 -16.49
CA LEU A 293 -6.03 3.46 -15.23
C LEU A 293 -6.86 4.55 -14.55
N ARG A 294 -7.05 4.38 -13.25
CA ARG A 294 -7.69 5.34 -12.35
C ARG A 294 -6.89 5.42 -11.07
N ALA A 295 -6.85 6.61 -10.48
CA ALA A 295 -6.21 6.77 -9.20
C ALA A 295 -7.02 7.66 -8.26
N TYR A 296 -6.81 7.46 -6.96
CA TYR A 296 -7.20 8.45 -5.98
C TYR A 296 -6.07 8.71 -4.99
N LEU A 297 -6.12 9.87 -4.37
CA LEU A 297 -5.28 10.25 -3.24
C LEU A 297 -6.02 11.24 -2.33
N ALA A 298 -5.79 11.14 -1.03
CA ALA A 298 -6.27 12.09 -0.04
C ALA A 298 -5.28 12.17 1.12
N GLU A 299 -5.03 13.38 1.62
CA GLU A 299 -4.19 13.61 2.79
C GLU A 299 -5.07 13.77 4.04
N GLY A 300 -4.53 13.29 5.16
CA GLY A 300 -5.19 13.35 6.46
C GLY A 300 -4.23 12.87 7.54
N GLU A 301 -4.78 12.27 8.58
CA GLU A 301 -4.01 11.76 9.71
C GLU A 301 -4.61 10.49 10.33
N VAL A 302 -3.76 9.72 11.02
CA VAL A 302 -4.18 8.72 12.01
C VAL A 302 -4.30 9.42 13.36
N LEU A 303 -5.50 9.38 13.95
CA LEU A 303 -5.79 10.00 15.23
C LEU A 303 -5.24 9.15 16.39
N PRO A 304 -4.79 9.79 17.50
CA PRO A 304 -4.35 9.10 18.72
C PRO A 304 -5.52 8.56 19.55
N VAL A 305 -6.33 7.68 18.94
CA VAL A 305 -7.53 7.09 19.54
C VAL A 305 -7.37 5.57 19.56
N ALA A 306 -7.48 4.97 20.74
CA ALA A 306 -7.41 3.52 20.90
C ALA A 306 -8.58 2.84 20.19
N THR A 307 -8.28 1.92 19.26
CA THR A 307 -9.31 1.32 18.41
C THR A 307 -10.17 0.28 19.15
N LYS A 308 -9.64 -0.27 20.26
CA LYS A 308 -10.26 -1.34 21.06
C LYS A 308 -10.61 -2.57 20.20
N SER A 309 -9.81 -2.83 19.17
CA SER A 309 -9.99 -3.94 18.22
C SER A 309 -8.71 -4.78 18.09
N PHE A 310 -8.67 -5.66 17.09
CA PHE A 310 -7.55 -6.53 16.76
C PHE A 310 -6.97 -6.17 15.39
N GLY A 311 -5.86 -6.81 15.02
CA GLY A 311 -5.17 -6.58 13.75
C GLY A 311 -4.24 -5.38 13.79
N SER A 312 -3.76 -4.98 12.61
CA SER A 312 -3.14 -3.68 12.42
C SER A 312 -4.25 -2.69 12.08
N ILE A 313 -4.56 -1.76 12.97
CA ILE A 313 -5.78 -0.96 12.88
C ILE A 313 -5.55 0.49 13.34
N GLY A 314 -6.21 1.46 12.73
CA GLY A 314 -6.13 2.86 13.14
C GLY A 314 -7.45 3.61 12.95
N VAL A 315 -7.62 4.70 13.68
CA VAL A 315 -8.68 5.68 13.45
C VAL A 315 -8.15 6.75 12.49
N PHE A 316 -8.60 6.72 11.25
CA PHE A 316 -8.19 7.68 10.22
C PHE A 316 -9.17 8.84 10.15
N ALA A 317 -8.65 10.02 9.86
CA ALA A 317 -9.42 11.23 9.64
C ALA A 317 -8.91 11.96 8.39
N ILE A 318 -9.82 12.22 7.44
CA ILE A 318 -9.55 12.93 6.19
C ILE A 318 -10.68 13.96 6.01
N HIS A 319 -10.34 15.24 5.85
CA HIS A 319 -11.36 16.25 5.61
C HIS A 319 -12.17 15.92 4.37
N GLU A 320 -13.49 16.05 4.48
CA GLU A 320 -14.46 15.77 3.43
C GLU A 320 -14.49 14.28 3.01
N MET A 321 -14.03 13.35 3.86
CA MET A 321 -13.99 11.91 3.56
C MET A 321 -15.36 11.37 3.17
N GLY A 322 -16.44 11.83 3.81
CA GLY A 322 -17.79 11.38 3.47
C GLY A 322 -18.19 11.70 2.02
N ARG A 323 -17.83 12.90 1.53
CA ARG A 323 -18.07 13.29 0.13
C ARG A 323 -17.12 12.56 -0.81
N PHE A 324 -15.84 12.46 -0.45
CA PHE A 324 -14.83 11.72 -1.20
C PHE A 324 -15.19 10.23 -1.36
N TYR A 325 -15.60 9.58 -0.28
CA TYR A 325 -16.09 8.21 -0.26
C TYR A 325 -17.26 8.02 -1.22
N ARG A 326 -18.24 8.93 -1.20
CA ARG A 326 -19.42 8.83 -2.07
C ARG A 326 -19.11 9.08 -3.54
N HIS A 327 -18.37 10.14 -3.85
CA HIS A 327 -18.23 10.69 -5.20
C HIS A 327 -16.97 10.26 -5.93
N VAL A 328 -15.98 9.74 -5.21
CA VAL A 328 -14.77 9.14 -5.78
C VAL A 328 -14.76 7.64 -5.55
N LEU A 329 -14.73 7.19 -4.30
CA LEU A 329 -14.49 5.77 -3.99
C LEU A 329 -15.61 4.85 -4.50
N ILE A 330 -16.86 5.13 -4.10
CA ILE A 330 -18.03 4.36 -4.56
C ILE A 330 -18.31 4.62 -6.05
N GLN A 331 -18.44 5.88 -6.44
CA GLN A 331 -18.91 6.23 -7.79
C GLN A 331 -17.96 5.79 -8.91
N LYS A 332 -16.65 5.75 -8.64
CA LYS A 332 -15.65 5.24 -9.58
C LYS A 332 -15.31 3.76 -9.38
N ASN A 333 -16.05 3.05 -8.53
CA ASN A 333 -15.95 1.62 -8.29
C ASN A 333 -14.55 1.16 -7.83
N TYR A 334 -13.95 1.87 -6.87
CA TYR A 334 -12.69 1.43 -6.29
C TYR A 334 -12.86 0.20 -5.39
N PRO A 335 -11.83 -0.68 -5.31
CA PRO A 335 -11.82 -1.77 -4.34
C PRO A 335 -11.74 -1.23 -2.92
N HIS A 336 -11.98 -2.11 -1.95
CA HIS A 336 -12.00 -1.78 -0.52
C HIS A 336 -10.60 -1.50 0.06
N HIS A 337 -9.55 -2.00 -0.59
CA HIS A 337 -8.16 -1.72 -0.20
C HIS A 337 -7.70 -0.33 -0.66
N GLY A 338 -7.03 0.38 0.23
CA GLY A 338 -6.22 1.56 -0.09
C GLY A 338 -4.84 1.49 0.57
N ALA A 339 -3.84 2.00 -0.13
CA ALA A 339 -2.47 2.09 0.35
C ALA A 339 -2.29 3.37 1.20
N VAL A 340 -1.39 3.30 2.18
CA VAL A 340 -1.13 4.37 3.13
C VAL A 340 0.36 4.64 3.24
N MET A 341 0.78 5.82 2.78
CA MET A 341 2.09 6.37 3.13
C MET A 341 1.97 7.14 4.45
N PHE A 342 2.96 7.00 5.32
CA PHE A 342 3.06 7.75 6.57
C PHE A 342 3.76 9.08 6.30
N GLY A 343 2.97 10.15 6.17
CA GLY A 343 3.35 11.50 5.79
C GLY A 343 2.48 12.08 4.67
N HIS A 344 2.57 13.40 4.45
CA HIS A 344 1.91 14.11 3.34
C HIS A 344 2.79 14.10 2.08
N PHE A 345 2.39 13.28 1.11
CA PHE A 345 3.09 13.03 -0.16
C PHE A 345 2.19 13.28 -1.37
N GLY A 346 1.03 13.91 -1.18
CA GLY A 346 0.00 14.10 -2.20
C GLY A 346 0.52 14.83 -3.43
N LYS A 347 1.35 15.88 -3.25
CA LYS A 347 1.98 16.61 -4.36
C LYS A 347 2.80 15.69 -5.27
N ALA A 348 3.71 14.91 -4.69
CA ALA A 348 4.57 14.00 -5.45
C ALA A 348 3.76 12.88 -6.10
N LEU A 349 2.80 12.30 -5.38
CA LEU A 349 1.96 11.22 -5.87
C LEU A 349 1.05 11.65 -7.03
N TYR A 350 0.46 12.83 -6.95
CA TYR A 350 -0.35 13.40 -8.04
C TYR A 350 0.47 13.52 -9.33
N GLU A 351 1.69 14.05 -9.22
CA GLU A 351 2.59 14.20 -10.36
C GLU A 351 3.11 12.85 -10.89
N VAL A 352 3.31 11.84 -10.04
CA VAL A 352 3.58 10.46 -10.49
C VAL A 352 2.44 9.94 -11.36
N TYR A 353 1.19 10.05 -10.92
CA TYR A 353 0.03 9.57 -11.68
C TYR A 353 -0.12 10.26 -13.03
N LYS A 354 0.05 11.58 -13.05
CA LYS A 354 0.08 12.37 -14.30
C LYS A 354 1.22 11.91 -15.22
N TYR A 355 2.41 11.70 -14.68
CA TYR A 355 3.59 11.32 -15.47
C TYR A 355 3.44 9.92 -16.11
N ILE A 356 2.94 8.95 -15.35
CA ILE A 356 2.70 7.57 -15.84
C ILE A 356 1.49 7.48 -16.77
N GLY A 357 0.70 8.55 -16.91
CA GLY A 357 -0.36 8.67 -17.91
C GLY A 357 -1.75 8.29 -17.44
N VAL A 358 -2.03 8.40 -16.14
CA VAL A 358 -3.43 8.37 -15.65
C VAL A 358 -4.14 9.63 -16.18
N ASP A 359 -5.33 9.45 -16.75
CA ASP A 359 -6.14 10.58 -17.21
C ASP A 359 -6.47 11.50 -16.04
N LEU A 360 -6.32 12.82 -16.21
CA LEU A 360 -6.55 13.79 -15.12
C LEU A 360 -7.98 13.72 -14.58
N SER A 361 -8.96 13.36 -15.41
CA SER A 361 -10.35 13.16 -14.98
C SER A 361 -10.54 11.88 -14.15
N GLU A 362 -9.59 10.96 -14.22
CA GLU A 362 -9.55 9.69 -13.49
C GLU A 362 -8.68 9.75 -12.23
N ILE A 363 -8.03 10.89 -11.94
CA ILE A 363 -7.34 11.16 -10.66
C ILE A 363 -8.31 11.87 -9.70
N GLY A 364 -8.84 11.13 -8.72
CA GLY A 364 -9.72 11.67 -7.68
C GLY A 364 -8.96 12.15 -6.44
N TYR A 365 -9.45 13.21 -5.80
CA TYR A 365 -8.95 13.69 -4.51
C TYR A 365 -10.09 14.22 -3.64
N ASN A 366 -9.86 14.36 -2.34
CA ASN A 366 -10.85 14.94 -1.42
C ASN A 366 -10.99 16.45 -1.67
N GLN A 367 -12.00 16.84 -2.45
CA GLN A 367 -12.28 18.24 -2.77
C GLN A 367 -12.77 19.01 -1.54
N PRO A 368 -12.30 20.26 -1.32
CA PRO A 368 -12.82 21.09 -0.24
C PRO A 368 -14.32 21.38 -0.45
N ALA A 369 -15.03 21.77 0.61
CA ALA A 369 -16.46 22.10 0.54
C ALA A 369 -16.80 23.17 -0.51
N SER A 370 -15.88 24.10 -0.78
CA SER A 370 -16.04 25.14 -1.80
C SER A 370 -15.97 24.65 -3.26
N LEU A 371 -15.56 23.40 -3.47
CA LEU A 371 -15.45 22.77 -4.79
C LEU A 371 -16.35 21.52 -4.81
N PRO A 372 -17.59 21.62 -5.34
CA PRO A 372 -18.50 20.49 -5.38
C PRO A 372 -18.07 19.47 -6.45
N TYR A 373 -18.28 18.19 -6.15
CA TYR A 373 -18.12 17.15 -7.18
C TYR A 373 -19.21 17.31 -8.24
N PRO A 374 -18.95 17.00 -9.52
CA PRO A 374 -19.96 17.14 -10.59
C PRO A 374 -21.27 16.39 -10.34
N SER A 375 -21.21 15.31 -9.57
CA SER A 375 -22.32 14.44 -9.19
C SER A 375 -22.94 14.76 -7.82
N GLU A 376 -22.46 15.79 -7.14
CA GLU A 376 -22.99 16.20 -5.85
C GLU A 376 -24.39 16.78 -6.01
N ASN A 377 -25.33 16.35 -5.15
CA ASN A 377 -26.70 16.84 -5.20
C ASN A 377 -26.75 18.27 -4.63
N PRO A 378 -27.17 19.29 -5.41
CA PRO A 378 -27.17 20.68 -4.98
C PRO A 378 -28.30 21.03 -3.98
N PHE A 379 -29.22 20.10 -3.69
CA PHE A 379 -30.36 20.30 -2.78
C PHE A 379 -30.15 19.68 -1.40
N LYS A 380 -28.90 19.47 -0.97
CA LYS A 380 -28.57 18.98 0.37
C LYS A 380 -28.79 20.04 1.45
#